data_AF-A0A257ZRQ0-F1
#
_entry.id   AF-A0A257ZRQ0-F1
#
_cell.length_a   1.000
_cell.length_b   1.000
_cell.length_c   1.000
_cell.angle_alpha   90.00
_cell.angle_beta   90.00
_cell.angle_gamma   90.00
#
_symmetry.space_group_name_H-M   'P 1'
#
loop_
_entity.id
_entity.type
_entity.pdbx_description
1 polymer ?
#
loop_
_entity_poly.entity_id
_entity_poly.type
_entity_poly.pdbx_seq_one_letter_code
_entity_poly.pdbx_strand_id
1 'polypeptide(L)'
;MVAGLAFSHWAALIGLGAAAIALGIAFSTTFLTAYLIGIGGPAWALAYAALLAREDAAGRGGLVWFSVTGLVFLSGVLATVGTVLGLLSVAGDHETYQAAVATAFEAFVQVQKDAGGPGMSAADAADMAGLVGTILPALAAVLSMVTQLICLYLAGRAAMISGRLARPWPDLTSLRLPPVASLLLAVLVAGSVAPGMIGLAASAAGSALVMAFALAGFATLHGLTRGRTARPLILTGAWVATLALGWPVLVAAVFGLVDTMFDLRTRIGSGGAPPAANDR
;
A
#
# COMPACT_ATOMS: atom_id res chain seq x y z
N MET A 1 -1.22 11.85 -9.92
CA MET A 1 -1.46 12.40 -8.56
C MET A 1 -1.22 13.90 -8.46
N VAL A 2 -0.04 14.45 -8.80
CA VAL A 2 0.24 15.91 -8.70
C VAL A 2 -0.83 16.75 -9.40
N ALA A 3 -1.16 16.43 -10.67
CA ALA A 3 -2.22 17.10 -11.41
C ALA A 3 -3.58 17.12 -10.68
N GLY A 4 -3.90 16.03 -9.98
CA GLY A 4 -5.15 15.89 -9.22
C GLY A 4 -5.16 16.72 -7.95
N LEU A 5 -4.07 16.69 -7.19
CA LEU A 5 -3.94 17.39 -5.91
C LEU A 5 -3.71 18.89 -6.04
N ALA A 6 -3.02 19.34 -7.10
CA ALA A 6 -2.63 20.73 -7.27
C ALA A 6 -3.49 21.53 -8.27
N PHE A 7 -4.37 20.87 -9.04
CA PHE A 7 -5.18 21.54 -10.05
C PHE A 7 -6.63 21.09 -10.00
N SER A 8 -6.93 19.89 -10.50
CA SER A 8 -8.26 19.31 -10.47
C SER A 8 -8.24 17.82 -10.79
N HIS A 9 -9.25 17.08 -10.34
CA HIS A 9 -9.40 15.67 -10.70
C HIS A 9 -9.56 15.47 -12.23
N TRP A 10 -10.09 16.46 -12.95
CA TRP A 10 -10.17 16.46 -14.42
C TRP A 10 -8.78 16.53 -15.06
N ALA A 11 -7.87 17.38 -14.56
CA ALA A 11 -6.50 17.44 -15.06
C ALA A 11 -5.77 16.09 -14.87
N ALA A 12 -6.01 15.42 -13.74
CA ALA A 12 -5.51 14.07 -13.53
C ALA A 12 -6.14 13.03 -14.48
N LEU A 13 -7.44 13.14 -14.76
CA LEU A 13 -8.17 12.25 -15.65
C LEU A 13 -7.68 12.37 -17.11
N ILE A 14 -7.44 13.60 -17.56
CA ILE A 14 -6.83 13.88 -18.89
C ILE A 14 -5.41 13.29 -18.95
N GLY A 15 -4.58 13.52 -17.95
CA GLY A 15 -3.23 12.97 -17.90
C GLY A 15 -3.20 11.44 -17.90
N LEU A 16 -4.12 10.82 -17.14
CA LEU A 16 -4.34 9.38 -17.13
C LEU A 16 -4.72 8.87 -18.53
N GLY A 17 -5.70 9.49 -19.18
CA GLY A 17 -6.15 9.10 -20.53
C GLY A 17 -5.05 9.24 -21.57
N ALA A 18 -4.34 10.37 -21.56
CA ALA A 18 -3.22 10.60 -22.47
C ALA A 18 -2.09 9.57 -22.29
N ALA A 19 -1.69 9.28 -21.06
CA ALA A 19 -0.67 8.28 -20.77
C ALA A 19 -1.12 6.86 -21.16
N ALA A 20 -2.38 6.50 -20.89
CA ALA A 20 -2.95 5.21 -21.26
C ALA A 20 -2.95 5.00 -22.79
N ILE A 21 -3.42 6.00 -23.54
CA ILE A 21 -3.44 5.97 -25.01
C ILE A 21 -2.01 5.90 -25.56
N ALA A 22 -1.09 6.71 -25.03
CA ALA A 22 0.31 6.71 -25.47
C ALA A 22 0.98 5.34 -25.26
N LEU A 23 0.79 4.71 -24.10
CA LEU A 23 1.28 3.35 -23.83
C LEU A 23 0.62 2.30 -24.73
N GLY A 24 -0.68 2.47 -25.00
CA GLY A 24 -1.44 1.62 -25.92
C GLY A 24 -0.89 1.62 -27.34
N ILE A 25 -0.57 2.82 -27.86
CA ILE A 25 0.00 3.01 -29.19
C ILE A 25 1.45 2.54 -29.25
N ALA A 26 2.25 2.83 -28.22
CA ALA A 26 3.69 2.56 -28.22
C ALA A 26 4.05 1.10 -27.98
N PHE A 27 3.25 0.38 -27.17
CA PHE A 27 3.58 -0.99 -26.76
C PHE A 27 2.47 -1.99 -27.14
N SER A 28 1.28 -1.86 -26.55
CA SER A 28 0.10 -2.67 -26.89
C SER A 28 -1.12 -2.27 -26.05
N THR A 29 -2.29 -2.76 -26.44
CA THR A 29 -3.53 -2.67 -25.64
C THR A 29 -3.39 -3.30 -24.25
N THR A 30 -2.52 -4.30 -24.08
CA THR A 30 -2.21 -4.90 -22.77
C THR A 30 -1.51 -3.89 -21.85
N PHE A 31 -0.56 -3.10 -22.36
CA PHE A 31 0.09 -2.04 -21.57
C PHE A 31 -0.88 -0.91 -21.21
N LEU A 32 -1.80 -0.57 -22.12
CA LEU A 32 -2.86 0.41 -21.84
C LEU A 32 -3.73 -0.06 -20.66
N THR A 33 -4.23 -1.29 -20.71
CA THR A 33 -5.12 -1.85 -19.67
C THR A 33 -4.39 -2.05 -18.35
N ALA A 34 -3.15 -2.57 -18.38
CA ALA A 34 -2.30 -2.70 -17.21
C ALA A 34 -2.01 -1.34 -16.55
N TYR A 35 -1.76 -0.30 -17.34
CA TYR A 35 -1.58 1.05 -16.80
C TYR A 35 -2.86 1.59 -16.17
N LEU A 36 -4.00 1.49 -16.86
CA LEU A 36 -5.28 1.99 -16.34
C LEU A 36 -5.65 1.34 -15.01
N ILE A 37 -5.49 0.03 -14.90
CA ILE A 37 -5.91 -0.76 -13.74
C ILE A 37 -4.86 -0.68 -12.62
N GLY A 38 -3.58 -0.86 -12.96
CA GLY A 38 -2.51 -1.03 -11.98
C GLY A 38 -1.89 0.27 -11.49
N ILE A 39 -1.94 1.35 -12.29
CA ILE A 39 -1.15 2.57 -12.02
C ILE A 39 -2.00 3.84 -12.09
N GLY A 40 -2.48 4.19 -13.29
CA GLY A 40 -3.17 5.43 -13.58
C GLY A 40 -4.48 5.57 -12.80
N GLY A 41 -5.35 4.55 -12.86
CA GLY A 41 -6.63 4.51 -12.16
C GLY A 41 -6.48 4.68 -10.65
N PRO A 42 -5.66 3.85 -9.97
CA PRO A 42 -5.38 4.02 -8.54
C PRO A 42 -4.81 5.40 -8.22
N ALA A 43 -3.92 5.93 -9.06
CA ALA A 43 -3.32 7.24 -8.86
C ALA A 43 -4.32 8.40 -8.98
N TRP A 44 -5.29 8.29 -9.87
CA TRP A 44 -6.40 9.23 -9.98
C TRP A 44 -7.36 9.09 -8.80
N ALA A 45 -7.79 7.87 -8.49
CA ALA A 45 -8.75 7.58 -7.42
C ALA A 45 -8.26 8.08 -6.06
N LEU A 46 -6.99 7.85 -5.71
CA LEU A 46 -6.38 8.33 -4.47
C LEU A 46 -6.24 9.85 -4.44
N ALA A 47 -5.87 10.49 -5.55
CA ALA A 47 -5.78 11.95 -5.61
C ALA A 47 -7.15 12.61 -5.48
N TYR A 48 -8.17 12.02 -6.10
CA TYR A 48 -9.56 12.45 -5.97
C TYR A 48 -10.07 12.26 -4.54
N ALA A 49 -9.92 11.06 -3.96
CA ALA A 49 -10.34 10.75 -2.60
C ALA A 49 -9.66 11.65 -1.57
N ALA A 50 -8.39 11.98 -1.77
CA ALA A 50 -7.66 12.88 -0.87
C ALA A 50 -8.22 14.31 -0.85
N LEU A 51 -8.98 14.72 -1.87
CA LEU A 51 -9.65 16.02 -1.93
C LEU A 51 -11.16 15.94 -1.67
N LEU A 52 -11.71 14.77 -1.37
CA LEU A 52 -13.09 14.67 -0.92
C LEU A 52 -13.23 15.33 0.45
N ALA A 53 -14.23 16.20 0.57
CA ALA A 53 -14.61 16.87 1.80
C ALA A 53 -16.13 16.86 1.94
N ARG A 54 -16.60 16.79 3.19
CA ARG A 54 -17.99 17.02 3.56
C ARG A 54 -18.10 18.28 4.40
N GLU A 55 -19.20 19.00 4.25
CA GLU A 55 -19.51 20.14 5.11
C GLU A 55 -19.86 19.64 6.52
N ASP A 56 -19.23 20.26 7.52
CA ASP A 56 -19.46 19.96 8.93
C ASP A 56 -19.02 21.17 9.77
N ALA A 57 -19.92 21.71 10.60
CA ALA A 57 -19.66 22.86 11.45
C ALA A 57 -18.53 22.61 12.47
N ALA A 58 -18.26 21.35 12.83
CA ALA A 58 -17.14 20.97 13.69
C ALA A 58 -15.79 20.88 12.94
N GLY A 59 -15.81 20.93 11.60
CA GLY A 59 -14.64 20.88 10.74
C GLY A 59 -13.87 22.20 10.71
N ARG A 60 -12.53 22.13 10.58
CA ARG A 60 -11.71 23.34 10.39
C ARG A 60 -12.10 24.00 9.07
N GLY A 61 -12.63 25.23 9.15
CA GLY A 61 -13.16 25.94 7.98
C GLY A 61 -14.48 25.38 7.47
N GLY A 62 -15.25 24.67 8.31
CA GLY A 62 -16.55 24.09 7.93
C GLY A 62 -16.46 22.81 7.11
N LEU A 63 -15.27 22.23 6.96
CA LEU A 63 -15.02 21.05 6.13
C LEU A 63 -14.32 19.94 6.91
N VAL A 64 -14.82 18.71 6.75
CA VAL A 64 -14.16 17.47 7.18
C VAL A 64 -13.69 16.73 5.93
N TRP A 65 -12.38 16.57 5.82
CA TRP A 65 -11.73 15.92 4.68
C TRP A 65 -11.75 14.39 4.85
N PHE A 66 -11.67 13.68 3.73
CA PHE A 66 -11.51 12.23 3.74
C PHE A 66 -10.28 11.82 4.56
N SER A 67 -10.48 10.85 5.46
CA SER A 67 -9.52 10.56 6.51
C SER A 67 -8.27 9.86 5.96
N VAL A 68 -7.14 10.02 6.67
CA VAL A 68 -5.89 9.32 6.33
C VAL A 68 -6.08 7.81 6.40
N THR A 69 -6.82 7.33 7.41
CA THR A 69 -7.23 5.92 7.51
C THR A 69 -7.99 5.46 6.27
N GLY A 70 -8.95 6.26 5.80
CA GLY A 70 -9.69 5.99 4.56
C GLY A 70 -8.79 5.89 3.33
N LEU A 71 -7.80 6.78 3.20
CA LEU A 71 -6.81 6.73 2.10
C LEU A 71 -5.92 5.49 2.15
N VAL A 72 -5.51 5.06 3.35
CA VAL A 72 -4.72 3.83 3.54
C VAL A 72 -5.55 2.60 3.16
N PHE A 73 -6.80 2.51 3.60
CA PHE A 73 -7.69 1.42 3.18
C PHE A 73 -7.97 1.43 1.68
N LEU A 74 -8.27 2.60 1.10
CA LEU A 74 -8.51 2.73 -0.32
C LEU A 74 -7.28 2.29 -1.13
N SER A 75 -6.07 2.66 -0.70
CA SER A 75 -4.84 2.21 -1.34
C SER A 75 -4.67 0.69 -1.23
N GLY A 76 -4.93 0.10 -0.06
CA GLY A 76 -4.90 -1.35 0.11
C GLY A 76 -5.89 -2.09 -0.78
N VAL A 77 -7.13 -1.58 -0.91
CA VAL A 77 -8.15 -2.12 -1.80
C VAL A 77 -7.74 -2.01 -3.26
N LEU A 78 -7.29 -0.83 -3.70
CA LEU A 78 -6.85 -0.60 -5.09
C LEU A 78 -5.64 -1.47 -5.45
N ALA A 79 -4.67 -1.60 -4.54
CA ALA A 79 -3.52 -2.48 -4.72
C ALA A 79 -3.96 -3.95 -4.83
N THR A 80 -4.85 -4.42 -3.95
CA THR A 80 -5.40 -5.78 -3.98
C THR A 80 -6.15 -6.05 -5.28
N VAL A 81 -7.06 -5.16 -5.68
CA VAL A 81 -7.84 -5.29 -6.92
C VAL A 81 -6.89 -5.30 -8.13
N GLY A 82 -5.92 -4.39 -8.19
CA GLY A 82 -4.92 -4.36 -9.25
C GLY A 82 -4.11 -5.65 -9.33
N THR A 83 -3.71 -6.22 -8.19
CA THR A 83 -3.00 -7.50 -8.12
C THR A 83 -3.87 -8.67 -8.55
N VAL A 84 -5.11 -8.75 -8.10
CA VAL A 84 -6.04 -9.83 -8.49
C VAL A 84 -6.37 -9.76 -9.97
N LEU A 85 -6.60 -8.56 -10.52
CA LEU A 85 -6.82 -8.39 -11.95
C LEU A 85 -5.56 -8.72 -12.76
N GLY A 86 -4.37 -8.34 -12.26
CA GLY A 86 -3.09 -8.74 -12.86
C GLY A 86 -2.91 -10.26 -12.87
N LEU A 87 -3.20 -10.92 -11.75
CA LEU A 87 -3.19 -12.37 -11.63
C LEU A 87 -4.13 -13.03 -12.65
N LEU A 88 -5.37 -12.56 -12.73
CA LEU A 88 -6.37 -13.07 -13.68
C LEU A 88 -6.05 -12.77 -15.15
N SER A 89 -5.27 -11.72 -15.41
CA SER A 89 -4.80 -11.40 -16.77
C SER A 89 -3.70 -12.36 -17.26
N VAL A 90 -2.94 -12.94 -16.34
CA VAL A 90 -1.92 -13.96 -16.65
C VAL A 90 -2.60 -15.31 -16.87
N ALA A 91 -3.52 -15.69 -15.98
CA ALA A 91 -4.18 -16.99 -16.03
C ALA A 91 -5.54 -16.98 -15.31
N GLY A 92 -6.50 -17.72 -15.88
CA GLY A 92 -7.82 -17.91 -15.27
C GLY A 92 -7.85 -18.94 -14.13
N ASP A 93 -6.85 -19.81 -14.05
CA ASP A 93 -6.73 -20.88 -13.07
C ASP A 93 -5.33 -20.95 -12.46
N HIS A 94 -5.21 -21.70 -11.37
CA HIS A 94 -3.98 -21.78 -10.58
C HIS A 94 -2.85 -22.54 -11.28
N GLU A 95 -3.15 -23.57 -12.06
CA GLU A 95 -2.14 -24.40 -12.72
C GLU A 95 -1.46 -23.60 -13.84
N THR A 96 -2.25 -22.92 -14.65
CA THR A 96 -1.76 -22.04 -15.72
C THR A 96 -0.93 -20.89 -15.13
N TYR A 97 -1.35 -20.32 -13.99
CA TYR A 97 -0.57 -19.31 -13.29
C TYR A 97 0.80 -19.82 -12.82
N GLN A 98 0.83 -20.98 -12.15
CA GLN A 98 2.07 -21.57 -11.66
C GLN A 98 3.02 -21.93 -12.80
N ALA A 99 2.50 -22.47 -13.90
CA ALA A 99 3.28 -22.74 -15.09
C ALA A 99 3.89 -21.46 -15.68
N ALA A 100 3.11 -20.37 -15.77
CA ALA A 100 3.60 -19.09 -16.26
C ALA A 100 4.71 -18.50 -15.38
N VAL A 101 4.56 -18.59 -14.04
CA VAL A 101 5.59 -18.15 -13.10
C VAL A 101 6.85 -19.03 -13.21
N ALA A 102 6.69 -20.34 -13.34
CA ALA A 102 7.81 -21.26 -13.53
C ALA A 102 8.61 -20.95 -14.80
N THR A 103 7.93 -20.77 -15.93
CA THR A 103 8.58 -20.37 -17.19
C THR A 103 9.31 -19.02 -17.05
N ALA A 104 8.69 -18.03 -16.39
CA ALA A 104 9.33 -16.74 -16.15
C ALA A 104 10.56 -16.83 -15.23
N PHE A 105 10.49 -17.68 -14.20
CA PHE A 105 11.59 -17.91 -13.27
C PHE A 105 12.75 -18.66 -13.93
N GLU A 106 12.47 -19.68 -14.75
CA GLU A 106 13.48 -20.39 -15.54
C GLU A 106 14.24 -19.44 -16.47
N ALA A 107 13.51 -18.55 -17.16
CA ALA A 107 14.13 -17.53 -18.00
C ALA A 107 15.03 -16.58 -17.19
N PHE A 108 14.61 -16.18 -15.99
CA PHE A 108 15.43 -15.38 -15.08
C PHE A 108 16.71 -16.10 -14.61
N VAL A 109 16.59 -17.38 -14.23
CA VAL A 109 17.74 -18.21 -13.84
C VAL A 109 18.72 -18.36 -15.00
N GLN A 110 18.22 -18.51 -16.23
CA GLN A 110 19.07 -18.60 -17.40
C GLN A 110 19.86 -17.31 -17.65
N VAL A 111 19.21 -16.15 -17.54
CA VAL A 111 19.88 -14.85 -17.62
C VAL A 111 20.94 -14.69 -16.51
N GLN A 112 20.68 -15.16 -15.28
CA GLN A 112 21.69 -15.15 -14.22
C GLN A 112 22.88 -16.06 -14.52
N LYS A 113 22.63 -17.26 -15.06
CA LYS A 113 23.70 -18.19 -15.48
C LYS A 113 24.59 -17.53 -16.55
N ASP A 114 23.98 -16.90 -17.55
CA ASP A 114 24.70 -16.20 -18.62
C ASP A 114 25.51 -15.00 -18.09
N ALA A 115 25.05 -14.37 -17.01
CA ALA A 115 25.75 -13.29 -16.31
C ALA A 115 26.82 -13.76 -15.31
N GLY A 116 27.12 -15.07 -15.24
CA GLY A 116 28.12 -15.63 -14.33
C GLY A 116 27.66 -15.78 -12.89
N GLY A 117 26.35 -15.75 -12.64
CA GLY A 117 25.75 -16.03 -11.34
C GLY A 117 25.86 -17.50 -10.93
N PRO A 118 25.65 -17.82 -9.63
CA PRO A 118 25.65 -19.20 -9.16
C PRO A 118 24.56 -19.99 -9.89
N GLY A 119 24.95 -21.09 -10.54
CA GLY A 119 24.01 -21.97 -11.22
C GLY A 119 23.07 -22.67 -10.22
N MET A 120 21.79 -22.77 -10.58
CA MET A 120 20.77 -23.53 -9.85
C MET A 120 20.45 -24.83 -10.59
N SER A 121 20.25 -25.93 -9.84
CA SER A 121 19.78 -27.20 -10.40
C SER A 121 18.34 -27.05 -10.90
N ALA A 122 17.90 -27.93 -11.82
CA ALA A 122 16.54 -27.86 -12.36
C ALA A 122 15.48 -28.13 -11.29
N ALA A 123 15.75 -29.04 -10.35
CA ALA A 123 14.86 -29.35 -9.24
C ALA A 123 14.72 -28.16 -8.29
N ASP A 124 15.85 -27.56 -7.88
CA ASP A 124 15.84 -26.38 -7.00
C ASP A 124 15.14 -25.19 -7.67
N ALA A 125 15.30 -25.03 -9.00
CA ALA A 125 14.64 -23.97 -9.74
C ALA A 125 13.13 -24.13 -9.79
N ALA A 126 12.63 -25.37 -9.95
CA ALA A 126 11.20 -25.67 -9.93
C ALA A 126 10.58 -25.42 -8.54
N ASP A 127 11.27 -25.84 -7.47
CA ASP A 127 10.82 -25.60 -6.10
C ASP A 127 10.79 -24.10 -5.77
N MET A 128 11.84 -23.37 -6.16
CA MET A 128 11.88 -21.90 -5.99
C MET A 128 10.80 -21.20 -6.81
N ALA A 129 10.53 -21.64 -8.03
CA ALA A 129 9.45 -21.09 -8.85
C ALA A 129 8.08 -21.23 -8.18
N GLY A 130 7.79 -22.40 -7.59
CA GLY A 130 6.54 -22.63 -6.85
C GLY A 130 6.41 -21.73 -5.61
N LEU A 131 7.50 -21.51 -4.88
CA LEU A 131 7.54 -20.56 -3.77
C LEU A 131 7.34 -19.12 -4.24
N VAL A 132 8.00 -18.72 -5.33
CA VAL A 132 7.84 -17.40 -5.94
C VAL A 132 6.38 -17.20 -6.36
N GLY A 133 5.76 -18.16 -7.04
CA GLY A 133 4.35 -18.09 -7.44
C GLY A 133 3.41 -17.92 -6.24
N THR A 134 3.73 -18.53 -5.11
CA THR A 134 2.92 -18.41 -3.89
C THR A 134 3.05 -17.03 -3.23
N ILE A 135 4.25 -16.45 -3.22
CA ILE A 135 4.56 -15.18 -2.52
C ILE A 135 4.28 -13.96 -3.41
N LEU A 136 4.39 -14.10 -4.73
CA LEU A 136 4.36 -13.00 -5.68
C LEU A 136 3.11 -12.11 -5.57
N PRO A 137 1.87 -12.64 -5.43
CA PRO A 137 0.69 -11.79 -5.29
C PRO A 137 0.72 -10.96 -4.00
N ALA A 138 1.11 -11.56 -2.88
CA ALA A 138 1.25 -10.86 -1.60
C ALA A 138 2.28 -9.73 -1.69
N LEU A 139 3.42 -9.98 -2.32
CA LEU A 139 4.47 -8.99 -2.52
C LEU A 139 4.02 -7.87 -3.47
N ALA A 140 3.36 -8.22 -4.57
CA ALA A 140 2.86 -7.26 -5.55
C ALA A 140 1.85 -6.29 -4.93
N ALA A 141 0.91 -6.79 -4.11
CA ALA A 141 -0.06 -5.95 -3.41
C ALA A 141 0.61 -4.98 -2.43
N VAL A 142 1.59 -5.45 -1.65
CA VAL A 142 2.35 -4.59 -0.72
C VAL A 142 3.15 -3.52 -1.47
N LEU A 143 3.91 -3.91 -2.49
CA LEU A 143 4.71 -2.96 -3.27
C LEU A 143 3.84 -1.94 -3.99
N SER A 144 2.71 -2.36 -4.55
CA SER A 144 1.73 -1.47 -5.17
C SER A 144 1.17 -0.47 -4.16
N MET A 145 0.70 -0.93 -3.00
CA MET A 145 0.17 -0.08 -1.95
C MET A 145 1.22 0.92 -1.43
N VAL A 146 2.44 0.47 -1.14
CA VAL A 146 3.53 1.34 -0.68
C VAL A 146 3.87 2.39 -1.73
N THR A 147 3.97 1.99 -3.00
CA THR A 147 4.24 2.90 -4.12
C THR A 147 3.14 3.95 -4.24
N GLN A 148 1.87 3.53 -4.20
CA GLN A 148 0.72 4.43 -4.23
C GLN A 148 0.78 5.46 -3.10
N LEU A 149 1.04 5.03 -1.86
CA LEU A 149 1.11 5.92 -0.70
C LEU A 149 2.30 6.88 -0.76
N ILE A 150 3.48 6.40 -1.19
CA ILE A 150 4.65 7.25 -1.40
C ILE A 150 4.37 8.30 -2.48
N CYS A 151 3.82 7.89 -3.63
CA CYS A 151 3.45 8.82 -4.70
C CYS A 151 2.40 9.83 -4.23
N LEU A 152 1.43 9.41 -3.41
CA LEU A 152 0.40 10.30 -2.87
C LEU A 152 1.01 11.31 -1.90
N TYR A 153 1.88 10.87 -1.01
CA TYR A 153 2.63 11.71 -0.09
C TYR A 153 3.47 12.74 -0.85
N LEU A 154 4.30 12.30 -1.81
CA LEU A 154 5.16 13.17 -2.60
C LEU A 154 4.35 14.18 -3.43
N ALA A 155 3.25 13.73 -4.04
CA ALA A 155 2.37 14.62 -4.79
C ALA A 155 1.69 15.66 -3.89
N GLY A 156 1.26 15.27 -2.69
CA GLY A 156 0.70 16.18 -1.70
C GLY A 156 1.73 17.20 -1.21
N ARG A 157 2.97 16.76 -0.96
CA ARG A 157 4.08 17.65 -0.58
C ARG A 157 4.40 18.64 -1.69
N ALA A 158 4.47 18.19 -2.94
CA ALA A 158 4.68 19.06 -4.09
C ALA A 158 3.55 20.10 -4.20
N ALA A 159 2.29 19.67 -4.13
CA ALA A 159 1.12 20.56 -4.17
C ALA A 159 1.14 21.59 -3.02
N MET A 160 1.54 21.18 -1.81
CA MET A 160 1.66 22.08 -0.66
C MET A 160 2.76 23.13 -0.85
N ILE A 161 3.96 22.70 -1.26
CA ILE A 161 5.09 23.61 -1.49
C ILE A 161 4.74 24.61 -2.60
N SER A 162 3.97 24.18 -3.60
CA SER A 162 3.46 25.06 -4.66
C SER A 162 2.30 25.96 -4.21
N GLY A 163 1.82 25.89 -2.97
CA GLY A 163 0.68 26.66 -2.47
C GLY A 163 -0.67 26.28 -3.10
N ARG A 164 -0.77 25.08 -3.69
CA ARG A 164 -1.93 24.62 -4.46
C ARG A 164 -2.73 23.51 -3.78
N LEU A 165 -2.25 23.00 -2.65
CA LEU A 165 -2.98 21.96 -1.91
C LEU A 165 -4.22 22.57 -1.25
N ALA A 166 -5.41 22.17 -1.71
CA ALA A 166 -6.67 22.71 -1.21
C ALA A 166 -6.99 22.32 0.24
N ARG A 167 -6.48 21.17 0.70
CA ARG A 167 -6.70 20.68 2.06
C ARG A 167 -5.54 21.04 3.01
N PRO A 168 -5.81 21.26 4.30
CA PRO A 168 -4.77 21.28 5.31
C PRO A 168 -3.97 19.98 5.30
N TRP A 169 -2.67 20.07 5.57
CA TRP A 169 -1.86 18.87 5.74
C TRP A 169 -2.34 18.06 6.95
N PRO A 170 -2.63 16.76 6.80
CA PRO A 170 -3.08 15.94 7.92
C PRO A 170 -1.95 15.61 8.90
N ASP A 171 -2.30 15.39 10.17
CA ASP A 171 -1.39 14.71 11.10
C ASP A 171 -1.33 13.22 10.75
N LEU A 172 -0.21 12.74 10.21
CA LEU A 172 -0.06 11.33 9.88
C LEU A 172 0.08 10.44 11.12
N THR A 173 0.41 11.01 12.28
CA THR A 173 0.52 10.26 13.54
C THR A 173 -0.84 9.96 14.16
N SER A 174 -1.93 10.53 13.62
CA SER A 174 -3.30 10.22 14.03
C SER A 174 -3.87 8.96 13.36
N LEU A 175 -3.16 8.36 12.39
CA LEU A 175 -3.59 7.14 11.69
C LEU A 175 -3.97 6.05 12.70
N ARG A 176 -5.25 5.68 12.72
CA ARG A 176 -5.85 4.65 13.58
C ARG A 176 -6.75 3.77 12.72
N LEU A 177 -6.57 2.46 12.81
CA LEU A 177 -7.45 1.52 12.13
C LEU A 177 -8.66 1.21 13.02
N PRO A 178 -9.85 0.95 12.45
CA PRO A 178 -11.00 0.54 13.22
C PRO A 178 -10.83 -0.91 13.73
N PRO A 179 -11.38 -1.29 14.89
CA PRO A 179 -11.23 -2.63 15.44
C PRO A 179 -11.64 -3.77 14.48
N VAL A 180 -12.65 -3.53 13.64
CA VAL A 180 -13.11 -4.46 12.60
C VAL A 180 -12.01 -4.86 11.61
N ALA A 181 -10.97 -4.03 11.42
CA ALA A 181 -9.83 -4.35 10.58
C ALA A 181 -9.04 -5.57 11.10
N SER A 182 -9.04 -5.79 12.42
CA SER A 182 -8.36 -6.95 13.03
C SER A 182 -9.08 -8.25 12.69
N LEU A 183 -10.42 -8.23 12.70
CA LEU A 183 -11.26 -9.35 12.29
C LEU A 183 -11.09 -9.64 10.80
N LEU A 184 -11.08 -8.58 9.97
CA LEU A 184 -10.83 -8.70 8.54
C LEU A 184 -9.46 -9.34 8.27
N LEU A 185 -8.42 -8.93 9.00
CA LEU A 185 -7.09 -9.54 8.87
C LEU A 185 -7.12 -11.03 9.21
N ALA A 186 -7.77 -11.43 10.30
CA ALA A 186 -7.88 -12.85 10.66
C ALA A 186 -8.59 -13.66 9.56
N VAL A 187 -9.67 -13.13 8.98
CA VAL A 187 -10.39 -13.76 7.86
C VAL A 187 -9.50 -13.88 6.62
N LEU A 188 -8.72 -12.84 6.28
CA LEU A 188 -7.84 -12.86 5.12
C LEU A 188 -6.66 -13.82 5.30
N VAL A 189 -6.09 -13.89 6.50
CA VAL A 189 -5.06 -14.89 6.83
C VAL A 189 -5.61 -16.31 6.73
N ALA A 190 -6.80 -16.57 7.29
CA ALA A 190 -7.47 -17.85 7.11
C ALA A 190 -7.82 -18.14 5.64
N GLY A 191 -8.23 -17.12 4.88
CA GLY A 191 -8.50 -17.25 3.44
C GLY A 191 -7.24 -17.57 2.64
N SER A 192 -6.07 -17.08 3.07
CA SER A 192 -4.79 -17.31 2.37
C SER A 192 -4.32 -18.76 2.38
N VAL A 193 -4.85 -19.59 3.29
CA VAL A 193 -4.57 -21.04 3.28
C VAL A 193 -5.47 -21.82 2.32
N ALA A 194 -6.49 -21.18 1.74
CA ALA A 194 -7.34 -21.82 0.74
C ALA A 194 -6.52 -22.14 -0.53
N PRO A 195 -6.80 -23.27 -1.21
CA PRO A 195 -6.07 -23.62 -2.41
C PRO A 195 -6.43 -22.69 -3.58
N GLY A 196 -5.50 -22.60 -4.53
CA GLY A 196 -5.72 -21.95 -5.81
C GLY A 196 -5.82 -20.43 -5.74
N MET A 197 -6.55 -19.85 -6.69
CA MET A 197 -6.62 -18.40 -6.91
C MET A 197 -7.24 -17.64 -5.74
N ILE A 198 -8.14 -18.28 -4.99
CA ILE A 198 -8.77 -17.69 -3.80
C ILE A 198 -7.72 -17.45 -2.71
N GLY A 199 -6.82 -18.42 -2.46
CA GLY A 199 -5.72 -18.26 -1.52
C GLY A 199 -4.77 -17.13 -1.93
N LEU A 200 -4.43 -17.05 -3.21
CA LEU A 200 -3.57 -15.99 -3.75
C LEU A 200 -4.22 -14.60 -3.66
N ALA A 201 -5.53 -14.50 -3.91
CA ALA A 201 -6.27 -13.24 -3.74
C ALA A 201 -6.37 -12.83 -2.26
N ALA A 202 -6.64 -13.79 -1.38
CA ALA A 202 -6.69 -13.56 0.05
C ALA A 202 -5.32 -13.18 0.63
N SER A 203 -4.22 -13.76 0.12
CA SER A 203 -2.86 -13.41 0.54
C SER A 203 -2.48 -11.99 0.09
N ALA A 204 -2.87 -11.57 -1.11
CA ALA A 204 -2.71 -10.19 -1.60
C ALA A 204 -3.46 -9.17 -0.73
N ALA A 205 -4.73 -9.45 -0.43
CA ALA A 205 -5.55 -8.61 0.45
C ALA A 205 -4.99 -8.58 1.89
N GLY A 206 -4.61 -9.75 2.42
CA GLY A 206 -4.07 -9.90 3.75
C GLY A 206 -2.75 -9.16 3.93
N SER A 207 -1.84 -9.25 2.96
CA SER A 207 -0.55 -8.56 3.02
C SER A 207 -0.70 -7.04 2.92
N ALA A 208 -1.61 -6.54 2.09
CA ALA A 208 -1.95 -5.12 2.06
C ALA A 208 -2.49 -4.63 3.40
N LEU A 209 -3.34 -5.42 4.07
CA LEU A 209 -3.85 -5.09 5.40
C LEU A 209 -2.78 -5.17 6.49
N VAL A 210 -1.87 -6.15 6.44
CA VAL A 210 -0.67 -6.20 7.31
C VAL A 210 0.16 -4.93 7.13
N MET A 211 0.34 -4.45 5.90
CA MET A 211 1.05 -3.20 5.63
C MET A 211 0.30 -1.98 6.22
N ALA A 212 -1.04 -1.94 6.13
CA ALA A 212 -1.84 -0.91 6.81
C ALA A 212 -1.60 -0.91 8.33
N PHE A 213 -1.58 -2.09 8.95
CA PHE A 213 -1.24 -2.25 10.38
C PHE A 213 0.20 -1.82 10.67
N ALA A 214 1.17 -2.09 9.79
CA ALA A 214 2.55 -1.63 9.95
C ALA A 214 2.64 -0.11 9.97
N LEU A 215 1.96 0.56 9.04
CA LEU A 215 1.86 2.02 9.00
C LEU A 215 1.21 2.58 10.28
N ALA A 216 0.15 1.94 10.77
CA ALA A 216 -0.49 2.31 12.04
C ALA A 216 0.44 2.09 13.24
N GLY A 217 1.27 1.04 13.23
CA GLY A 217 2.31 0.81 14.24
C GLY A 217 3.38 1.88 14.23
N PHE A 218 3.87 2.29 13.06
CA PHE A 218 4.78 3.43 12.96
C PHE A 218 4.13 4.74 13.43
N ALA A 219 2.86 4.99 13.08
CA ALA A 219 2.13 6.15 13.58
C ALA A 219 2.00 6.14 15.11
N THR A 220 1.73 4.98 15.69
CA THR A 220 1.71 4.74 17.14
C THR A 220 3.07 5.02 17.77
N LEU A 221 4.16 4.50 17.19
CA LEU A 221 5.51 4.73 17.68
C LEU A 221 5.89 6.21 17.63
N HIS A 222 5.53 6.92 16.56
CA HIS A 222 5.72 8.36 16.47
C HIS A 222 4.92 9.10 17.53
N GLY A 223 3.67 8.70 17.77
CA GLY A 223 2.80 9.30 18.79
C GLY A 223 3.33 9.11 20.22
N LEU A 224 3.67 7.88 20.59
CA LEU A 224 4.17 7.55 21.93
C LEU A 224 5.55 8.14 22.21
N THR A 225 6.39 8.37 21.20
CA THR A 225 7.71 8.96 21.40
C THR A 225 7.70 10.49 21.46
N ARG A 226 6.55 11.15 21.25
CA ARG A 226 6.44 12.62 21.40
C ARG A 226 6.84 13.03 22.83
N GLY A 227 7.64 14.08 22.94
CA GLY A 227 8.13 14.62 24.22
C GLY A 227 9.27 13.83 24.88
N ARG A 228 9.68 12.67 24.35
CA ARG A 228 10.80 11.88 24.91
C ARG A 228 12.15 12.33 24.34
N THR A 229 13.16 12.46 25.20
CA THR A 229 14.55 12.80 24.79
C THR A 229 15.17 11.72 23.89
N ALA A 230 14.80 10.45 24.11
CA ALA A 230 15.26 9.31 23.31
C ALA A 230 14.56 9.16 21.94
N ARG A 231 13.61 10.05 21.59
CA ARG A 231 12.85 9.98 20.34
C ARG A 231 13.69 9.77 19.07
N PRO A 232 14.77 10.53 18.79
CA PRO A 232 15.55 10.34 17.57
C PRO A 232 16.20 8.95 17.53
N LEU A 233 16.69 8.43 18.66
CA LEU A 233 17.28 7.10 18.72
C LEU A 233 16.24 6.01 18.41
N ILE A 234 15.06 6.09 19.02
CA ILE A 234 13.98 5.10 18.84
C ILE A 234 13.50 5.09 17.39
N LEU A 235 13.22 6.26 16.81
CA LEU A 235 12.67 6.37 15.45
C LEU A 235 13.70 6.00 14.39
N THR A 236 14.94 6.46 14.51
CA THR A 236 16.02 6.09 13.59
C THR A 236 16.29 4.60 13.67
N GLY A 237 16.37 4.02 14.87
CA GLY A 237 16.55 2.58 15.06
C GLY A 237 15.43 1.77 14.39
N ALA A 238 14.17 2.15 14.60
CA ALA A 238 13.03 1.46 14.01
C ALA A 238 13.04 1.51 12.46
N TRP A 239 13.30 2.69 11.88
CA TRP A 239 13.37 2.84 10.42
C TRP A 239 14.58 2.12 9.81
N VAL A 240 15.77 2.30 10.38
CA VAL A 240 16.99 1.64 9.89
C VAL A 240 16.86 0.14 9.99
N ALA A 241 16.37 -0.40 11.11
CA ALA A 241 16.15 -1.84 11.25
C ALA A 241 15.16 -2.36 10.21
N THR A 242 14.08 -1.62 9.95
CA THR A 242 13.07 -2.01 8.95
C THR A 242 13.65 -2.00 7.53
N LEU A 243 14.40 -0.96 7.16
CA LEU A 243 14.99 -0.84 5.83
C LEU A 243 16.16 -1.81 5.61
N ALA A 244 16.98 -2.06 6.65
CA ALA A 244 18.14 -2.93 6.55
C ALA A 244 17.78 -4.43 6.63
N LEU A 245 16.77 -4.80 7.43
CA LEU A 245 16.45 -6.20 7.73
C LEU A 245 15.10 -6.66 7.16
N GLY A 246 14.20 -5.76 6.79
CA GLY A 246 12.85 -6.07 6.30
C GLY A 246 11.88 -6.56 7.37
N TRP A 247 12.22 -7.62 8.10
CA TRP A 247 11.33 -8.27 9.09
C TRP A 247 10.79 -7.37 10.22
N PRO A 248 11.48 -6.29 10.68
CA PRO A 248 10.93 -5.42 11.73
C PRO A 248 9.63 -4.71 11.32
N VAL A 249 9.30 -4.65 10.02
CA VAL A 249 7.99 -4.19 9.55
C VAL A 249 6.84 -5.02 10.14
N LEU A 250 7.05 -6.32 10.37
CA LEU A 250 6.05 -7.21 10.98
C LEU A 250 5.87 -6.89 12.47
N VAL A 251 6.93 -6.51 13.17
CA VAL A 251 6.84 -6.02 14.55
C VAL A 251 6.04 -4.73 14.60
N ALA A 252 6.25 -3.81 13.65
CA ALA A 252 5.42 -2.62 13.52
C ALA A 252 3.95 -2.99 13.23
N ALA A 253 3.68 -3.99 12.40
CA ALA A 253 2.31 -4.45 12.13
C ALA A 253 1.63 -4.99 13.40
N VAL A 254 2.30 -5.85 14.16
CA VAL A 254 1.81 -6.34 15.45
C VAL A 254 1.56 -5.17 16.41
N PHE A 255 2.47 -4.18 16.44
CA PHE A 255 2.29 -3.02 17.29
C PHE A 255 1.06 -2.18 16.91
N GLY A 256 0.81 -1.99 15.61
CA GLY A 256 -0.40 -1.32 15.12
C GLY A 256 -1.68 -2.12 15.42
N LEU A 257 -1.61 -3.45 15.39
CA LEU A 257 -2.72 -4.33 15.77
C LEU A 257 -3.05 -4.18 17.27
N VAL A 258 -2.03 -4.21 18.13
CA VAL A 258 -2.19 -4.01 19.58
C VAL A 258 -2.74 -2.62 19.88
N ASP A 259 -2.24 -1.56 19.24
CA ASP A 259 -2.81 -0.20 19.42
C ASP A 259 -4.26 -0.10 18.97
N THR A 260 -4.64 -0.80 17.90
CA THR A 260 -6.02 -0.83 17.41
C THR A 260 -6.97 -1.52 18.41
N MET A 261 -6.51 -2.57 19.10
CA MET A 261 -7.33 -3.34 20.05
C MET A 261 -7.36 -2.71 21.45
N PHE A 262 -6.26 -2.09 21.89
CA PHE A 262 -6.08 -1.65 23.27
C PHE A 262 -5.96 -0.14 23.45
N ASP A 263 -5.89 0.63 22.36
CA ASP A 263 -5.73 2.09 22.36
C ASP A 263 -4.52 2.55 23.20
N LEU A 264 -3.33 2.03 22.87
CA LEU A 264 -2.10 2.28 23.62
C LEU A 264 -1.78 3.78 23.69
N ARG A 265 -2.09 4.53 22.62
CA ARG A 265 -1.88 5.97 22.54
C ARG A 265 -2.64 6.77 23.61
N THR A 266 -3.86 6.38 24.00
CA THR A 266 -4.58 7.09 25.08
C THR A 266 -4.16 6.62 26.46
N ARG A 267 -3.78 5.33 26.60
CA ARG A 267 -3.43 4.73 27.90
C ARG A 267 -2.00 5.04 28.37
N ILE A 268 -1.06 5.10 27.44
CA ILE A 268 0.38 5.20 27.72
C ILE A 268 0.96 6.55 27.25
N GLY A 269 0.27 7.23 26.33
CA GLY A 269 0.69 8.53 25.83
C GLY A 269 0.69 9.59 26.92
N SER A 270 1.70 10.46 26.91
CA SER A 270 1.65 11.69 27.70
C SER A 270 0.49 12.54 27.16
N GLY A 271 -0.56 12.72 27.97
CA GLY A 271 -1.83 13.34 27.59
C GLY A 271 -1.68 14.56 26.67
N GLY A 272 -1.95 14.35 25.38
CA GLY A 272 -2.09 15.40 24.39
C GLY A 272 -3.57 15.78 24.23
N ALA A 273 -3.82 17.01 23.79
CA ALA A 273 -5.17 17.51 23.53
C ALA A 273 -5.98 16.55 22.62
N PRO A 274 -7.31 16.51 22.74
CA PRO A 274 -8.16 15.65 21.92
C PRO A 274 -7.88 15.88 20.42
N PRO A 275 -7.86 14.82 19.59
CA PRO A 275 -7.69 14.98 18.14
C PRO A 275 -8.80 15.88 17.58
N ALA A 276 -8.47 16.75 16.61
CA ALA A 276 -9.50 17.52 15.92
C ALA A 276 -10.44 16.57 15.16
N ALA A 277 -11.65 17.02 14.80
CA ALA A 277 -12.59 16.20 14.02
C ALA A 277 -11.99 15.68 12.69
N ASN A 278 -10.98 16.39 12.16
CA ASN A 278 -10.24 16.02 10.96
C ASN A 278 -9.19 14.92 11.18
N ASP A 279 -8.91 14.55 12.44
CA ASP A 279 -7.91 13.57 12.86
C ASP A 279 -8.55 12.26 13.36
N ARG A 280 -9.89 12.12 13.26
CA ARG A 280 -10.66 10.93 13.62
C ARG A 280 -11.11 10.14 12.40
#